data_AF-A0A151BYB7-F1
#
_entry.id   AF-A0A151BYB7-F1
#
_cell.length_a   1.000
_cell.length_b   1.000
_cell.length_c   1.000
_cell.angle_alpha   90.00
_cell.angle_beta   90.00
_cell.angle_gamma   90.00
#
_symmetry.space_group_name_H-M   'P 1'
#
loop_
_entity.id
_entity.type
_entity.pdbx_description
1 polymer ?
#
loop_
_entity_poly.entity_id
_entity_poly.type
_entity_poly.pdbx_seq_one_letter_code
_entity_poly.pdbx_strand_id
1 'polypeptide(L)'
;MSYLPTRVAAAAAAGTVLLAGCSSTSSSPATNTGTGTGTTTSTGKKTVTILAAASLTEAFKKISADVMKQHPDLDIKISFGASSTLATQLNNGVDADIIALADEKSKTTITPSLIEGKPTQLFATNRLEIATPAGNPAHVTGLASLSSSSIDTVLCAKQVPCGRAAQTVLTKANVNPHVISYETDVKATLAKVKTGDADAAIVYQTDVSSAGSAVTGVVIPADQNTVTKLPIVQLTDTEGAKEFYDAVISIEGQDVLKSLGFGQV
;
A
#
# COMPACT_ATOMS: atom_id res chain seq x y z
N MET A 1 54.13 2.55 -30.29
CA MET A 1 53.95 1.46 -29.30
C MET A 1 52.43 1.31 -29.13
N SER A 2 51.65 0.76 -30.06
CA SER A 2 51.68 -0.58 -30.68
C SER A 2 51.65 -1.69 -29.63
N TYR A 3 50.49 -2.25 -29.31
CA TYR A 3 50.07 -3.61 -29.67
C TYR A 3 48.59 -3.88 -29.27
N LEU A 4 48.01 -4.86 -29.98
CA LEU A 4 46.60 -5.13 -30.31
C LEU A 4 45.69 -5.72 -29.21
N PRO A 5 44.36 -5.79 -29.45
CA PRO A 5 43.36 -6.41 -28.58
C PRO A 5 43.18 -7.92 -28.83
N THR A 6 42.88 -8.69 -27.79
CA THR A 6 42.59 -10.14 -27.89
C THR A 6 41.10 -10.38 -28.02
N ARG A 7 40.68 -10.95 -29.16
CA ARG A 7 39.36 -11.56 -29.39
C ARG A 7 39.38 -13.01 -28.93
N VAL A 8 38.27 -13.48 -28.35
CA VAL A 8 37.95 -14.92 -28.29
C VAL A 8 36.52 -15.12 -28.79
N ALA A 9 36.40 -15.98 -29.81
CA ALA A 9 35.17 -16.41 -30.48
C ALA A 9 34.54 -17.62 -29.74
N ALA A 10 33.22 -17.62 -29.56
CA ALA A 10 32.22 -18.46 -30.24
C ALA A 10 32.23 -19.98 -29.93
N ALA A 11 31.12 -20.47 -29.39
CA ALA A 11 30.61 -21.82 -29.65
C ALA A 11 29.07 -21.78 -29.61
N ALA A 12 28.47 -21.96 -30.79
CA ALA A 12 27.03 -22.12 -30.98
C ALA A 12 26.65 -23.60 -30.89
N ALA A 13 25.54 -23.93 -30.25
CA ALA A 13 24.90 -25.24 -30.34
C ALA A 13 23.45 -25.05 -30.80
N ALA A 14 23.21 -25.36 -32.07
CA ALA A 14 21.89 -25.48 -32.67
C ALA A 14 21.32 -26.87 -32.38
N GLY A 15 20.12 -26.93 -31.82
CA GLY A 15 19.36 -28.16 -31.63
C GLY A 15 18.09 -28.14 -32.47
N THR A 16 18.15 -28.74 -33.65
CA THR A 16 17.03 -28.97 -34.56
C THR A 16 16.34 -30.29 -34.17
N VAL A 17 15.03 -30.27 -33.90
CA VAL A 17 14.21 -31.49 -33.84
C VAL A 17 13.11 -31.38 -34.90
N LEU A 18 13.08 -32.38 -35.78
CA LEU A 18 12.18 -32.53 -36.91
C LEU A 18 11.05 -33.54 -36.60
N LEU A 19 9.86 -33.19 -37.07
CA LEU A 19 8.75 -34.00 -37.61
C LEU A 19 8.10 -35.12 -36.76
N ALA A 20 6.77 -35.01 -36.60
CA ALA A 20 5.80 -35.89 -37.27
C ALA A 20 4.36 -35.35 -37.06
N GLY A 21 3.61 -35.22 -38.17
CA GLY A 21 2.19 -34.88 -38.14
C GLY A 21 1.30 -36.12 -38.11
N CYS A 22 0.03 -35.93 -37.77
CA CYS A 22 -1.09 -36.72 -38.29
C CYS A 22 -2.37 -35.89 -38.20
N SER A 23 -2.85 -35.45 -39.37
CA SER A 23 -4.22 -35.05 -39.65
C SER A 23 -5.11 -36.28 -39.70
N SER A 24 -6.25 -36.26 -39.01
CA SER A 24 -7.35 -37.20 -39.26
C SER A 24 -8.67 -36.45 -39.22
N THR A 25 -9.15 -36.09 -40.41
CA THR A 25 -10.53 -35.71 -40.69
C THR A 25 -11.36 -36.99 -40.76
N SER A 26 -12.45 -37.07 -40.01
CA SER A 26 -13.47 -38.11 -40.18
C SER A 26 -14.83 -37.50 -39.89
N SER A 27 -15.74 -37.64 -40.86
CA SER A 27 -17.07 -37.04 -40.88
C SER A 27 -18.14 -38.04 -40.43
N SER A 28 -19.09 -37.54 -39.63
CA SER A 28 -20.50 -37.94 -39.49
C SER A 28 -20.86 -39.21 -38.67
N PRO A 29 -22.15 -39.41 -38.29
CA PRO A 29 -22.99 -38.56 -37.43
C PRO A 29 -23.72 -39.40 -36.33
N ALA A 30 -24.12 -38.82 -35.20
CA ALA A 30 -25.17 -39.43 -34.36
C ALA A 30 -25.81 -38.42 -33.40
N THR A 31 -27.11 -38.25 -33.61
CA THR A 31 -28.11 -37.66 -32.72
C THR A 31 -27.98 -38.24 -31.31
N ASN A 32 -27.89 -37.38 -30.29
CA ASN A 32 -28.44 -37.69 -28.98
C ASN A 32 -29.02 -36.43 -28.36
N THR A 33 -30.35 -36.33 -28.47
CA THR A 33 -31.24 -35.60 -27.58
C THR A 33 -30.93 -35.96 -26.13
N GLY A 34 -30.34 -35.01 -25.41
CA GLY A 34 -30.12 -35.07 -23.97
C GLY A 34 -30.32 -33.68 -23.40
N THR A 35 -31.60 -33.35 -23.16
CA THR A 35 -32.04 -32.15 -22.46
C THR A 35 -31.49 -32.18 -21.04
N GLY A 36 -30.35 -31.53 -20.84
CA GLY A 36 -29.75 -31.30 -19.54
C GLY A 36 -29.34 -29.85 -19.47
N THR A 37 -30.29 -28.98 -19.12
CA THR A 37 -30.03 -27.60 -18.71
C THR A 37 -29.29 -27.63 -17.38
N GLY A 38 -28.02 -28.04 -17.42
CA GLY A 38 -27.08 -27.84 -16.33
C GLY A 38 -26.65 -26.39 -16.39
N THR A 39 -27.41 -25.51 -15.75
CA THR A 39 -26.95 -24.19 -15.35
C THR A 39 -25.72 -24.44 -14.48
N THR A 40 -24.55 -24.41 -15.10
CA THR A 40 -23.29 -24.37 -14.37
C THR A 40 -23.25 -22.95 -13.82
N THR A 41 -23.87 -22.77 -12.65
CA THR A 41 -23.67 -21.57 -11.85
C THR A 41 -22.17 -21.52 -11.61
N SER A 42 -21.48 -20.66 -12.36
CA SER A 42 -20.12 -20.24 -12.08
C SER A 42 -20.12 -19.71 -10.65
N THR A 43 -19.84 -20.60 -9.70
CA THR A 43 -19.62 -20.33 -8.28
C THR A 43 -18.21 -19.78 -8.10
N GLY A 44 -17.84 -18.83 -8.98
CA GLY A 44 -16.62 -18.05 -8.88
C GLY A 44 -16.85 -16.91 -7.90
N LYS A 45 -15.90 -16.71 -6.98
CA LYS A 45 -15.94 -15.55 -6.10
C LYS A 45 -15.91 -14.25 -6.91
N LYS A 46 -16.74 -13.28 -6.55
CA LYS A 46 -16.67 -11.92 -7.09
C LYS A 46 -15.44 -11.23 -6.49
N THR A 47 -14.47 -10.88 -7.32
CA THR A 47 -13.24 -10.24 -6.85
C THR A 47 -13.47 -8.74 -6.66
N VAL A 48 -13.02 -8.19 -5.53
CA VAL A 48 -12.95 -6.75 -5.27
C VAL A 48 -11.48 -6.35 -5.20
N THR A 49 -11.03 -5.42 -6.06
CA THR A 49 -9.65 -4.94 -6.11
C THR A 49 -9.50 -3.58 -5.44
N ILE A 50 -8.54 -3.47 -4.53
CA ILE A 50 -8.37 -2.28 -3.69
C ILE A 50 -6.93 -1.78 -3.77
N LEU A 51 -6.75 -0.49 -4.07
CA LEU A 51 -5.48 0.22 -3.91
C LEU A 51 -5.50 0.97 -2.58
N ALA A 52 -4.66 0.57 -1.62
CA ALA A 52 -4.67 1.15 -0.28
C ALA A 52 -3.30 1.64 0.16
N ALA A 53 -3.25 2.80 0.81
CA ALA A 53 -2.02 3.34 1.36
C ALA A 53 -1.34 2.33 2.31
N ALA A 54 -0.01 2.26 2.28
CA ALA A 54 0.75 1.29 3.06
C ALA A 54 0.45 1.35 4.58
N SER A 55 0.19 2.54 5.14
CA SER A 55 -0.20 2.73 6.54
C SER A 55 -1.55 2.09 6.92
N LEU A 56 -2.39 1.73 5.94
CA LEU A 56 -3.70 1.11 6.15
C LEU A 56 -3.64 -0.43 6.24
N THR A 57 -2.46 -1.02 6.08
CA THR A 57 -2.27 -2.47 5.91
C THR A 57 -3.03 -3.31 6.96
N GLU A 58 -2.84 -3.00 8.24
CA GLU A 58 -3.38 -3.78 9.35
C GLU A 58 -4.90 -3.59 9.47
N ALA A 59 -5.37 -2.34 9.34
CA ALA A 59 -6.79 -2.01 9.40
C ALA A 59 -7.56 -2.68 8.24
N PHE A 60 -7.06 -2.53 7.01
CA PHE A 60 -7.73 -3.04 5.82
C PHE A 60 -7.70 -4.57 5.74
N LYS A 61 -6.66 -5.22 6.25
CA LYS A 61 -6.65 -6.68 6.41
C LYS A 61 -7.73 -7.16 7.38
N LYS A 62 -7.90 -6.47 8.51
CA LYS A 62 -8.95 -6.82 9.48
C LYS A 62 -10.35 -6.60 8.91
N ILE A 63 -10.61 -5.42 8.34
CA ILE A 63 -11.91 -5.09 7.72
C ILE A 63 -12.20 -6.06 6.57
N SER A 64 -11.21 -6.36 5.72
CA SER A 64 -11.36 -7.35 4.63
C SER A 64 -11.74 -8.74 5.14
N ALA A 65 -11.10 -9.22 6.21
CA ALA A 65 -11.45 -10.51 6.80
C ALA A 65 -12.89 -10.51 7.36
N ASP A 66 -13.30 -9.42 8.01
CA ASP A 66 -14.64 -9.27 8.57
C ASP A 66 -15.72 -9.18 7.45
N VAL A 67 -15.43 -8.53 6.32
CA VAL A 67 -16.30 -8.50 5.14
C VAL A 67 -16.40 -9.87 4.47
N MET A 68 -15.27 -10.55 4.19
CA MET A 68 -15.30 -11.88 3.55
C MET A 68 -15.98 -12.95 4.43
N LYS A 69 -16.02 -12.75 5.74
CA LYS A 69 -16.79 -13.61 6.65
C LYS A 69 -18.30 -13.42 6.49
N GLN A 70 -18.74 -12.19 6.23
CA GLN A 70 -20.14 -11.82 6.03
C GLN A 70 -20.63 -12.10 4.60
N HIS A 71 -19.72 -12.00 3.63
CA HIS A 71 -19.98 -12.24 2.20
C HIS A 71 -19.01 -13.30 1.65
N PRO A 72 -19.31 -14.60 1.84
CA PRO A 72 -18.42 -15.69 1.42
C PRO A 72 -18.22 -15.79 -0.11
N ASP A 73 -19.08 -15.13 -0.89
CA ASP A 73 -18.98 -15.00 -2.34
C ASP A 73 -17.97 -13.93 -2.79
N LEU A 74 -17.45 -13.10 -1.89
CA LEU A 74 -16.44 -12.09 -2.20
C LEU A 74 -15.00 -12.63 -2.03
N ASP A 75 -14.11 -12.16 -2.90
CA ASP A 75 -12.65 -12.29 -2.78
C ASP A 75 -12.02 -10.91 -2.80
N ILE A 76 -11.43 -10.47 -1.69
CA ILE A 76 -10.87 -9.11 -1.59
C ILE A 76 -9.36 -9.16 -1.82
N LYS A 77 -8.89 -8.43 -2.83
CA LYS A 77 -7.47 -8.30 -3.18
C LYS A 77 -7.00 -6.87 -2.97
N ILE A 78 -6.06 -6.68 -2.06
CA ILE A 78 -5.56 -5.36 -1.71
C ILE A 78 -4.10 -5.22 -2.12
N SER A 79 -3.80 -4.21 -2.92
CA SER A 79 -2.45 -3.77 -3.22
C SER A 79 -2.09 -2.59 -2.34
N PHE A 80 -1.07 -2.77 -1.49
CA PHE A 80 -0.58 -1.73 -0.60
C PHE A 80 0.62 -0.99 -1.19
N GLY A 81 0.68 0.32 -0.98
CA GLY A 81 1.83 1.12 -1.40
C GLY A 81 1.74 2.60 -1.01
N ALA A 82 2.71 3.40 -1.43
CA ALA A 82 2.62 4.85 -1.27
C ALA A 82 1.44 5.42 -2.06
N SER A 83 0.61 6.25 -1.42
CA SER A 83 -0.58 6.86 -2.06
C SER A 83 -0.26 7.62 -3.35
N SER A 84 0.92 8.23 -3.47
CA SER A 84 1.35 8.86 -4.73
C SER A 84 1.58 7.83 -5.84
N THR A 85 2.22 6.70 -5.53
CA THR A 85 2.39 5.59 -6.47
C THR A 85 1.03 4.99 -6.86
N LEU A 86 0.12 4.79 -5.90
CA LEU A 86 -1.22 4.25 -6.17
C LEU A 86 -2.04 5.19 -7.06
N ALA A 87 -1.98 6.51 -6.83
CA ALA A 87 -2.62 7.49 -7.70
C ALA A 87 -2.03 7.45 -9.14
N THR A 88 -0.70 7.32 -9.27
CA THR A 88 -0.06 7.14 -10.58
C THR A 88 -0.51 5.84 -11.25
N GLN A 89 -0.60 4.73 -10.52
CA GLN A 89 -1.09 3.45 -11.05
C GLN A 89 -2.52 3.58 -11.58
N LEU A 90 -3.42 4.19 -10.81
CA LEU A 90 -4.79 4.43 -11.23
C LEU A 90 -4.85 5.30 -12.50
N ASN A 91 -4.06 6.37 -12.57
CA ASN A 91 -3.96 7.21 -13.76
C ASN A 91 -3.43 6.47 -15.00
N ASN A 92 -2.60 5.45 -14.79
CA ASN A 92 -2.04 4.61 -15.84
C ASN A 92 -2.95 3.44 -16.22
N GLY A 93 -4.18 3.38 -15.70
CA GLY A 93 -5.18 2.38 -16.06
C GLY A 93 -5.09 1.07 -15.29
N VAL A 94 -4.50 1.08 -14.08
CA VAL A 94 -4.67 -0.06 -13.16
C VAL A 94 -6.12 -0.11 -12.70
N ASP A 95 -6.80 -1.22 -13.00
CA ASP A 95 -8.17 -1.45 -12.58
C ASP A 95 -8.27 -1.64 -11.07
N ALA A 96 -9.14 -0.86 -10.44
CA ALA A 96 -9.43 -0.92 -9.02
C ALA A 96 -10.90 -0.59 -8.75
N ASP A 97 -11.51 -1.28 -7.79
CA ASP A 97 -12.86 -0.99 -7.30
C ASP A 97 -12.86 0.10 -6.24
N ILE A 98 -11.78 0.21 -5.46
CA ILE A 98 -11.63 1.20 -4.37
C ILE A 98 -10.20 1.72 -4.34
N ILE A 99 -10.04 3.01 -4.06
CA ILE A 99 -8.75 3.60 -3.70
C ILE A 99 -8.84 4.33 -2.36
N ALA A 100 -7.94 4.01 -1.43
CA ALA A 100 -7.84 4.63 -0.10
C ALA A 100 -6.43 5.19 0.11
N LEU A 101 -6.33 6.49 0.41
CA LEU A 101 -5.06 7.22 0.38
C LEU A 101 -4.73 7.79 1.76
N ALA A 102 -3.43 7.99 2.01
CA ALA A 102 -2.91 8.56 3.25
C ALA A 102 -2.99 10.10 3.33
N ASP A 103 -3.29 10.80 2.23
CA ASP A 103 -3.54 12.23 2.25
C ASP A 103 -4.40 12.72 1.06
N GLU A 104 -4.97 13.92 1.22
CA GLU A 104 -5.76 14.60 0.18
C GLU A 104 -4.89 15.02 -1.02
N LYS A 105 -3.61 15.34 -0.80
CA LYS A 105 -2.72 15.76 -1.88
C LYS A 105 -2.52 14.66 -2.93
N SER A 106 -2.37 13.40 -2.51
CA SER A 106 -2.34 12.28 -3.45
C SER A 106 -3.65 12.13 -4.22
N LYS A 107 -4.81 12.34 -3.57
CA LYS A 107 -6.12 12.31 -4.26
C LYS A 107 -6.17 13.35 -5.38
N THR A 108 -5.67 14.57 -5.14
CA THR A 108 -5.67 15.64 -6.16
C THR A 108 -4.80 15.34 -7.39
N THR A 109 -3.91 14.35 -7.32
CA THR A 109 -3.10 13.93 -8.48
C THR A 109 -3.80 12.90 -9.37
N ILE A 110 -4.94 12.36 -8.93
CA ILE A 110 -5.75 11.45 -9.75
C ILE A 110 -6.46 12.25 -10.83
N THR A 111 -6.45 11.76 -12.07
CA THR A 111 -7.17 12.35 -13.20
C THR A 111 -8.65 12.53 -12.83
N PRO A 112 -9.22 13.75 -12.95
CA PRO A 112 -10.57 14.04 -12.46
C PRO A 112 -11.65 13.07 -12.97
N SER A 113 -11.61 12.71 -14.25
CA SER A 113 -12.58 11.79 -14.85
C SER A 113 -12.61 10.38 -14.24
N LEU A 114 -11.56 9.99 -13.50
CA LEU A 114 -11.50 8.70 -12.80
C LEU A 114 -12.21 8.72 -11.44
N ILE A 115 -12.52 9.90 -10.89
CA ILE A 115 -13.09 10.03 -9.53
C ILE A 115 -14.27 11.01 -9.44
N GLU A 116 -14.54 11.80 -10.48
CA GLU A 116 -15.65 12.76 -10.50
C GLU A 116 -17.00 12.04 -10.42
N GLY A 117 -17.89 12.55 -9.57
CA GLY A 117 -19.21 11.95 -9.31
C GLY A 117 -19.19 10.65 -8.52
N LYS A 118 -18.01 10.13 -8.13
CA LYS A 118 -17.89 8.88 -7.40
C LYS A 118 -17.99 9.08 -5.88
N PRO A 119 -18.59 8.12 -5.13
CA PRO A 119 -18.64 8.18 -3.67
C PRO A 119 -17.25 8.41 -3.09
N THR A 120 -17.10 9.48 -2.31
CA THR A 120 -15.82 9.92 -1.77
C THR A 120 -16.01 10.46 -0.37
N GLN A 121 -15.19 9.98 0.57
CA GLN A 121 -15.26 10.42 1.96
C GLN A 121 -13.86 10.50 2.57
N LEU A 122 -13.68 11.43 3.50
CA LEU A 122 -12.58 11.35 4.46
C LEU A 122 -13.03 10.41 5.58
N PHE A 123 -12.34 9.28 5.75
CA PHE A 123 -12.78 8.22 6.66
C PHE A 123 -11.93 8.10 7.93
N ALA A 124 -10.74 8.69 7.94
CA ALA A 124 -9.84 8.65 9.09
C ALA A 124 -8.87 9.84 9.06
N THR A 125 -8.26 10.11 10.21
CA THR A 125 -7.08 10.96 10.33
C THR A 125 -5.89 10.20 10.91
N ASN A 126 -4.69 10.73 10.73
CA ASN A 126 -3.47 10.18 11.32
C ASN A 126 -2.51 11.31 11.71
N ARG A 127 -1.53 10.99 12.54
CA ARG A 127 -0.49 11.90 13.02
C ARG A 127 0.87 11.20 12.96
N LEU A 128 1.94 11.97 13.02
CA LEU A 128 3.29 11.44 12.96
C LEU A 128 3.78 11.06 14.34
N GLU A 129 4.65 10.06 14.39
CA GLU A 129 5.39 9.66 15.58
C GLU A 129 6.80 9.30 15.16
N ILE A 130 7.77 9.47 16.06
CA ILE A 130 9.12 8.98 15.81
C ILE A 130 9.15 7.51 16.25
N ALA A 131 9.52 6.61 15.35
CA ALA A 131 9.82 5.22 15.66
C ALA A 131 11.33 5.06 15.89
N THR A 132 11.70 4.29 16.91
CA THR A 132 13.08 3.90 17.23
C THR A 132 13.17 2.38 17.39
N PRO A 133 14.37 1.77 17.32
CA PRO A 133 14.52 0.37 17.67
C PRO A 133 13.96 0.09 19.06
N ALA A 134 13.52 -1.15 19.32
CA ALA A 134 12.96 -1.52 20.62
C ALA A 134 13.90 -1.11 21.77
N GLY A 135 13.37 -0.39 22.76
CA GLY A 135 14.12 0.13 23.89
C GLY A 135 14.80 1.48 23.66
N ASN A 136 14.73 2.05 22.44
CA ASN A 136 15.27 3.37 22.09
C ASN A 136 16.77 3.53 22.50
N PRO A 137 17.68 2.71 21.95
CA PRO A 137 19.09 2.69 22.36
C PRO A 137 19.82 4.01 22.09
N ALA A 138 19.36 4.78 21.10
CA ALA A 138 19.93 6.07 20.74
C ALA A 138 19.37 7.23 21.59
N HIS A 139 18.50 6.93 22.57
CA HIS A 139 17.92 7.91 23.51
C HIS A 139 17.25 9.11 22.83
N VAL A 140 16.51 8.86 21.74
CA VAL A 140 15.74 9.89 21.04
C VAL A 140 14.60 10.36 21.94
N THR A 141 14.49 11.65 22.20
CA THR A 141 13.47 12.22 23.11
C THR A 141 12.47 13.12 22.39
N GLY A 142 12.67 13.37 21.10
CA GLY A 142 11.76 14.15 20.27
C GLY A 142 12.45 14.60 18.98
N LEU A 143 11.80 15.50 18.23
CA LEU A 143 12.32 15.98 16.94
C LEU A 143 13.71 16.62 17.06
N ALA A 144 13.98 17.34 18.15
CA ALA A 144 15.27 18.01 18.35
C ALA A 144 16.46 17.03 18.39
N SER A 145 16.27 15.80 18.88
CA SER A 145 17.31 14.76 18.89
C SER A 145 17.79 14.42 17.48
N LEU A 146 16.92 14.50 16.48
CA LEU A 146 17.21 14.09 15.11
C LEU A 146 18.24 15.00 14.43
N SER A 147 18.44 16.23 14.93
CA SER A 147 19.47 17.16 14.43
C SER A 147 20.90 16.72 14.78
N SER A 148 21.08 15.76 15.68
CA SER A 148 22.41 15.22 15.99
C SER A 148 22.93 14.40 14.81
N SER A 149 24.19 14.60 14.43
CA SER A 149 24.87 13.76 13.43
C SER A 149 25.15 12.33 13.91
N SER A 150 24.88 12.03 15.19
CA SER A 150 25.00 10.69 15.77
C SER A 150 23.69 9.90 15.76
N ILE A 151 22.61 10.46 15.20
CA ILE A 151 21.29 9.81 15.13
C ILE A 151 20.97 9.58 13.66
N ASP A 152 21.14 8.35 13.22
CA ASP A 152 20.86 7.97 11.85
C ASP A 152 19.35 7.89 11.62
N THR A 153 18.81 8.87 10.89
CA THR A 153 17.38 8.98 10.63
C THR A 153 17.05 8.47 9.23
N VAL A 154 15.99 7.66 9.13
CA VAL A 154 15.39 7.29 7.85
C VAL A 154 14.04 7.98 7.69
N LEU A 155 13.76 8.51 6.51
CA LEU A 155 12.49 9.18 6.20
C LEU A 155 11.84 8.51 4.99
N CYS A 156 10.54 8.71 4.82
CA CYS A 156 9.93 8.46 3.53
C CYS A 156 10.42 9.46 2.48
N ALA A 157 10.46 9.05 1.21
CA ALA A 157 10.72 9.95 0.09
C ALA A 157 9.77 11.16 0.10
N LYS A 158 10.31 12.35 -0.18
CA LYS A 158 9.60 13.64 0.04
C LYS A 158 8.28 13.75 -0.73
N GLN A 159 8.16 13.06 -1.86
CA GLN A 159 6.98 13.06 -2.70
C GLN A 159 5.87 12.11 -2.23
N VAL A 160 6.11 11.22 -1.25
CA VAL A 160 5.06 10.33 -0.72
C VAL A 160 4.43 10.92 0.55
N PRO A 161 3.20 10.53 0.94
CA PRO A 161 2.46 11.17 2.04
C PRO A 161 3.23 11.29 3.36
N CYS A 162 3.83 10.20 3.86
CA CYS A 162 4.61 10.24 5.11
C CYS A 162 5.83 11.17 4.99
N GLY A 163 6.45 11.26 3.81
CA GLY A 163 7.59 12.14 3.56
C GLY A 163 7.18 13.61 3.53
N ARG A 164 6.06 13.92 2.87
CA ARG A 164 5.46 15.26 2.91
C ARG A 164 5.12 15.69 4.33
N ALA A 165 4.48 14.79 5.08
CA ALA A 165 4.03 15.08 6.43
C ALA A 165 5.22 15.23 7.40
N ALA A 166 6.24 14.37 7.28
CA ALA A 166 7.50 14.53 8.01
C ALA A 166 8.20 15.86 7.68
N GLN A 167 8.25 16.26 6.40
CA GLN A 167 8.81 17.55 6.01
C GLN A 167 8.06 18.73 6.63
N THR A 168 6.72 18.67 6.68
CA THR A 168 5.92 19.69 7.37
C THR A 168 6.29 19.79 8.86
N VAL A 169 6.38 18.65 9.54
CA VAL A 169 6.70 18.58 10.98
C VAL A 169 8.11 19.09 11.27
N LEU A 170 9.10 18.64 10.49
CA LEU A 170 10.50 19.06 10.63
C LEU A 170 10.68 20.56 10.36
N THR A 171 10.01 21.09 9.32
CA THR A 171 10.03 22.52 9.00
C THR A 171 9.41 23.33 10.13
N LYS A 172 8.26 22.90 10.66
CA LYS A 172 7.57 23.56 11.77
C LYS A 172 8.42 23.58 13.05
N ALA A 173 9.16 22.52 13.31
CA ALA A 173 10.06 22.40 14.45
C ALA A 173 11.45 23.03 14.21
N ASN A 174 11.74 23.53 13.00
CA ASN A 174 13.05 24.01 12.59
C ASN A 174 14.18 22.99 12.86
N VAL A 175 13.91 21.71 12.55
CA VAL A 175 14.84 20.59 12.73
C VAL A 175 15.34 20.13 11.37
N ASN A 176 16.67 20.00 11.23
CA ASN A 176 17.30 19.40 10.06
C ASN A 176 17.94 18.06 10.45
N PRO A 177 17.27 16.93 10.18
CA PRO A 177 17.73 15.64 10.67
C PRO A 177 18.96 15.12 9.91
N HIS A 178 19.78 14.29 10.55
CA HIS A 178 20.81 13.50 9.88
C HIS A 178 20.16 12.33 9.12
N VAL A 179 19.80 12.55 7.85
CA VAL A 179 19.07 11.55 7.04
C VAL A 179 20.03 10.66 6.28
N ILE A 180 19.98 9.35 6.55
CA ILE A 180 20.83 8.34 5.89
C ILE A 180 20.14 7.61 4.73
N SER A 181 18.80 7.60 4.70
CA SER A 181 18.04 6.98 3.61
C SER A 181 16.65 7.62 3.44
N TYR A 182 16.11 7.48 2.22
CA TYR A 182 14.74 7.82 1.87
C TYR A 182 14.02 6.60 1.29
N GLU A 183 12.96 6.13 1.95
CA GLU A 183 12.26 4.90 1.56
C GLU A 183 10.98 5.17 0.77
N THR A 184 10.53 4.14 0.04
CA THR A 184 9.43 4.25 -0.93
C THR A 184 8.06 4.46 -0.30
N ASP A 185 7.84 3.97 0.92
CA ASP A 185 6.62 4.17 1.71
C ASP A 185 6.90 4.03 3.20
N VAL A 186 5.87 4.22 4.03
CA VAL A 186 6.02 4.22 5.49
C VAL A 186 6.35 2.86 6.08
N LYS A 187 5.96 1.76 5.42
CA LYS A 187 6.26 0.39 5.90
C LYS A 187 7.71 0.05 5.60
N ALA A 188 8.23 0.45 4.44
CA ALA A 188 9.66 0.36 4.13
C ALA A 188 10.50 1.20 5.11
N THR A 189 10.08 2.43 5.40
CA THR A 189 10.70 3.29 6.42
C THR A 189 10.73 2.63 7.80
N LEU A 190 9.60 2.10 8.28
CA LEU A 190 9.52 1.44 9.58
C LEU A 190 10.38 0.18 9.64
N ALA A 191 10.48 -0.57 8.53
CA ALA A 191 11.26 -1.80 8.47
C ALA A 191 12.75 -1.54 8.79
N LYS A 192 13.31 -0.42 8.31
CA LYS A 192 14.70 -0.02 8.60
C LYS A 192 14.97 0.16 10.09
N VAL A 193 14.01 0.72 10.82
CA VAL A 193 14.11 0.83 12.29
C VAL A 193 13.97 -0.52 12.97
N LYS A 194 13.05 -1.38 12.49
CA LYS A 194 12.85 -2.73 13.02
C LYS A 194 14.08 -3.62 12.87
N THR A 195 14.84 -3.46 11.79
CA THR A 195 16.08 -4.24 11.55
C THR A 195 17.32 -3.62 12.19
N GLY A 196 17.21 -2.40 12.76
CA GLY A 196 18.34 -1.67 13.32
C GLY A 196 19.25 -1.01 12.28
N ASP A 197 18.79 -0.85 11.04
CA ASP A 197 19.51 -0.13 9.98
C ASP A 197 19.51 1.39 10.23
N ALA A 198 18.66 1.90 11.12
CA ALA A 198 18.53 3.31 11.49
C ALA A 198 18.11 3.45 12.96
N ASP A 199 18.53 4.55 13.60
CA ASP A 199 18.21 4.88 14.99
C ASP A 199 16.81 5.47 15.15
N ALA A 200 16.32 6.14 14.12
CA ALA A 200 15.03 6.82 14.13
C ALA A 200 14.37 6.84 12.77
N ALA A 201 13.04 6.86 12.78
CA ALA A 201 12.23 7.19 11.63
C ALA A 201 11.06 8.09 12.00
N ILE A 202 10.60 8.94 11.08
CA ILE A 202 9.31 9.62 11.22
C ILE A 202 8.27 8.84 10.40
N VAL A 203 7.35 8.19 11.09
CA VAL A 203 6.28 7.36 10.54
C VAL A 203 4.93 7.82 11.09
N TYR A 204 3.83 7.13 10.76
CA TYR A 204 2.55 7.41 11.40
C TYR A 204 2.44 6.73 12.78
N GLN A 205 1.69 7.34 13.69
CA GLN A 205 1.37 6.75 14.99
C GLN A 205 0.77 5.34 14.86
N THR A 206 -0.06 5.12 13.84
CA THR A 206 -0.68 3.81 13.57
C THR A 206 0.34 2.74 13.18
N ASP A 207 1.45 3.13 12.56
CA ASP A 207 2.53 2.22 12.19
C ASP A 207 3.33 1.78 13.43
N VAL A 208 3.56 2.71 14.37
CA VAL A 208 4.15 2.41 15.68
C VAL A 208 3.23 1.50 16.49
N SER A 209 1.95 1.86 16.60
CA SER A 209 0.92 1.09 17.28
C SER A 209 0.84 -0.35 16.75
N SER A 210 0.79 -0.51 15.43
CA SER A 210 0.73 -1.82 14.76
C SER A 210 1.99 -2.64 14.91
N ALA A 211 3.15 -2.01 15.11
CA ALA A 211 4.41 -2.70 15.33
C ALA A 211 4.57 -3.25 16.75
N GLY A 212 3.78 -2.76 17.71
CA GLY A 212 3.83 -3.20 19.10
C GLY A 212 5.25 -3.09 19.68
N SER A 213 5.71 -4.16 20.34
CA SER A 213 7.03 -4.19 21.00
C SER A 213 8.22 -4.27 20.04
N ALA A 214 8.00 -4.36 18.72
CA ALA A 214 9.10 -4.40 17.75
C ALA A 214 9.82 -3.05 17.58
N VAL A 215 9.21 -1.96 18.03
CA VAL A 215 9.77 -0.60 18.00
C VAL A 215 9.42 0.12 19.29
N THR A 216 10.03 1.27 19.53
CA THR A 216 9.62 2.20 20.58
C THR A 216 9.19 3.52 19.97
N GLY A 217 7.97 3.95 20.32
CA GLY A 217 7.40 5.22 19.90
C GLY A 217 7.88 6.39 20.75
N VAL A 218 8.22 7.49 20.10
CA VAL A 218 8.53 8.77 20.73
C VAL A 218 7.55 9.81 20.16
N VAL A 219 6.62 10.24 21.03
CA VAL A 219 5.52 11.12 20.67
C VAL A 219 6.03 12.47 20.17
N ILE A 220 5.51 12.91 19.02
CA ILE A 220 5.70 14.28 18.53
C ILE A 220 4.56 15.14 19.09
N PRO A 221 4.85 16.17 19.92
CA PRO A 221 3.85 17.06 20.51
C PRO A 221 2.88 17.66 19.48
N ALA A 222 1.61 17.83 19.85
CA ALA A 222 0.56 18.24 18.92
C ALA A 222 0.80 19.62 18.26
N ASP A 223 1.45 20.53 18.98
CA ASP A 223 1.88 21.84 18.51
C ASP A 223 3.05 21.76 17.50
N GLN A 224 3.82 20.67 17.47
CA GLN A 224 4.87 20.40 16.48
C GLN A 224 4.39 19.46 15.35
N ASN A 225 3.32 18.70 15.59
CA ASN A 225 2.83 17.69 14.67
C ASN A 225 1.94 18.26 13.54
N THR A 226 1.56 17.38 12.61
CA THR A 226 0.55 17.61 11.58
C THR A 226 -0.47 16.47 11.56
N VAL A 227 -1.68 16.77 11.09
CA VAL A 227 -2.76 15.78 10.92
C VAL A 227 -2.93 15.50 9.44
N THR A 228 -2.82 14.25 9.03
CA THR A 228 -3.18 13.82 7.68
C THR A 228 -4.62 13.34 7.65
N LYS A 229 -5.38 13.72 6.63
CA LYS A 229 -6.76 13.28 6.40
C LYS A 229 -6.76 12.25 5.27
N LEU A 230 -7.43 11.11 5.49
CA LEU A 230 -7.37 9.96 4.61
C LEU A 230 -8.64 9.87 3.77
N PRO A 231 -8.59 10.13 2.46
CA PRO A 231 -9.73 9.92 1.58
C PRO A 231 -9.85 8.47 1.13
N ILE A 232 -11.08 8.00 0.97
CA ILE A 232 -11.46 6.78 0.27
C ILE A 232 -12.43 7.12 -0.86
N VAL A 233 -12.24 6.50 -2.03
CA VAL A 233 -13.09 6.65 -3.21
C VAL A 233 -13.54 5.28 -3.69
N GLN A 234 -14.85 5.12 -3.90
CA GLN A 234 -15.42 3.95 -4.56
C GLN A 234 -15.37 4.16 -6.08
N LEU A 235 -14.51 3.42 -6.77
CA LEU A 235 -14.23 3.61 -8.20
C LEU A 235 -15.25 2.92 -9.11
N THR A 236 -15.83 1.80 -8.68
CA THR A 236 -16.84 1.04 -9.43
C THR A 236 -18.15 0.95 -8.66
N ASP A 237 -19.25 0.64 -9.34
CA ASP A 237 -20.57 0.53 -8.71
C ASP A 237 -20.94 -0.92 -8.35
N THR A 238 -19.96 -1.82 -8.28
CA THR A 238 -20.20 -3.23 -7.95
C THR A 238 -20.69 -3.37 -6.50
N GLU A 239 -21.48 -4.42 -6.25
CA GLU A 239 -21.95 -4.77 -4.90
C GLU A 239 -20.77 -4.91 -3.94
N GLY A 240 -19.74 -5.68 -4.31
CA GLY A 240 -18.55 -5.88 -3.47
C GLY A 240 -17.75 -4.60 -3.18
N ALA A 241 -17.72 -3.64 -4.11
CA ALA A 241 -17.09 -2.33 -3.87
C ALA A 241 -17.88 -1.53 -2.82
N LYS A 242 -19.22 -1.52 -2.92
CA LYS A 242 -20.08 -0.86 -1.92
C LYS A 242 -19.91 -1.51 -0.55
N GLU A 243 -19.97 -2.84 -0.48
CA GLU A 243 -19.85 -3.57 0.81
C GLU A 243 -18.54 -3.25 1.53
N PHE A 244 -17.41 -3.24 0.82
CA PHE A 244 -16.15 -2.87 1.46
C PHE A 244 -16.06 -1.38 1.80
N TYR A 245 -16.54 -0.49 0.93
CA TYR A 245 -16.57 0.94 1.19
C TYR A 245 -17.38 1.26 2.44
N ASP A 246 -18.58 0.70 2.54
CA ASP A 246 -19.50 0.86 3.68
C ASP A 246 -18.89 0.23 4.95
N ALA A 247 -18.24 -0.94 4.85
CA ALA A 247 -17.56 -1.55 5.98
C ALA A 247 -16.40 -0.71 6.53
N VAL A 248 -15.71 0.09 5.70
CA VAL A 248 -14.65 1.00 6.18
C VAL A 248 -15.22 2.17 6.99
N ILE A 249 -16.40 2.67 6.60
CA ILE A 249 -17.05 3.82 7.25
C ILE A 249 -18.08 3.42 8.32
N SER A 250 -18.39 2.12 8.46
CA SER A 250 -19.29 1.60 9.48
C SER A 250 -18.74 1.80 10.90
N ILE A 251 -19.58 1.63 11.91
CA ILE A 251 -19.18 1.69 13.32
C ILE A 251 -18.06 0.68 13.59
N GLU A 252 -18.22 -0.55 13.10
CA GLU A 252 -17.25 -1.63 13.28
C GLU A 252 -15.92 -1.31 12.58
N GLY A 253 -15.95 -0.78 11.34
CA GLY A 253 -14.75 -0.35 10.62
C GLY A 253 -14.02 0.79 11.33
N GLN A 254 -14.78 1.76 11.84
CA GLN A 254 -14.24 2.87 12.61
C GLN A 254 -13.66 2.42 13.96
N ASP A 255 -14.24 1.42 14.61
CA ASP A 255 -13.69 0.81 15.82
C ASP A 255 -12.37 0.08 15.53
N VAL A 256 -12.27 -0.61 14.39
CA VAL A 256 -11.00 -1.20 13.93
C VAL A 256 -9.94 -0.12 13.73
N LEU A 257 -10.26 0.95 13.00
CA LEU A 257 -9.34 2.06 12.77
C LEU A 257 -8.89 2.71 14.09
N LYS A 258 -9.83 3.01 14.97
CA LYS A 258 -9.56 3.59 16.29
C LYS A 258 -8.67 2.69 17.14
N SER A 259 -8.90 1.37 17.14
CA SER A 259 -8.09 0.41 17.90
C SER A 259 -6.62 0.39 17.46
N LEU A 260 -6.34 0.75 16.20
CA LEU A 260 -4.99 0.85 15.64
C LEU A 260 -4.38 2.25 15.78
N GLY A 261 -5.11 3.21 16.36
CA GLY A 261 -4.64 4.58 16.61
C GLY A 261 -4.96 5.59 15.53
N PHE A 262 -5.82 5.26 14.55
CA PHE A 262 -6.35 6.26 13.63
C PHE A 262 -7.29 7.21 14.38
N GLY A 263 -7.27 8.49 14.00
CA GLY A 263 -8.22 9.48 14.47
C GLY A 263 -9.49 9.50 13.63
N GLN A 264 -10.55 10.09 14.18
CA GLN A 264 -11.78 10.37 13.46
C GLN A 264 -11.65 11.68 12.65
N VAL A 265 -12.56 11.88 11.69
CA VAL A 265 -12.65 13.08 10.83
C VAL A 265 -13.59 14.11 11.41
#